data_AF-A0A917RD56-F1
#
_entry.id   AF-A0A917RD56-F1
#
_cell.length_a   1.000
_cell.length_b   1.000
_cell.length_c   1.000
_cell.angle_alpha   90.00
_cell.angle_beta   90.00
_cell.angle_gamma   90.00
#
_symmetry.space_group_name_H-M   'P 1'
#
loop_
_entity.id
_entity.type
_entity.pdbx_description
1 polymer ?
#
loop_
_entity_poly.entity_id
_entity_poly.type
_entity_poly.pdbx_seq_one_letter_code
_entity_poly.pdbx_strand_id
1 'polypeptide(L)'
;MADRVYLRHSTDKQTDARQRHALAALIASGTPVYDDPATSSRQLSLDRVGFTKLLHEAAVGDTIRQALIWGRIIRRGKGYSIRLTMPLELHHAALQQSAALAAEGAGPAERKAYRVYATRITAAQQQRTPGN
;
A
#
# COMPACT_ATOMS: atom_id res chain seq x y z
N MET A 1 -4.87 9.73 13.61
CA MET A 1 -5.25 8.94 12.42
C MET A 1 -6.17 7.83 12.92
N ALA A 2 -7.38 7.67 12.37
CA ALA A 2 -8.34 6.70 12.88
C ALA A 2 -8.08 5.32 12.26
N ASP A 3 -8.11 4.27 13.07
CA ASP A 3 -7.98 2.89 12.61
C ASP A 3 -9.16 2.55 11.68
N ARG A 4 -8.87 1.82 10.60
CA ARG A 4 -9.84 1.37 9.59
C ARG A 4 -9.39 0.04 9.04
N VAL A 5 -10.33 -0.88 8.83
CA VAL A 5 -10.04 -2.23 8.34
C VAL A 5 -10.62 -2.41 6.95
N TYR A 6 -9.78 -2.75 5.98
CA TYR A 6 -10.22 -3.19 4.66
C TYR A 6 -10.05 -4.70 4.51
N LEU A 7 -11.16 -5.39 4.25
CA LEU A 7 -11.18 -6.81 3.96
C LEU A 7 -11.48 -7.00 2.47
N ARG A 8 -10.66 -7.84 1.83
CA ARG A 8 -10.91 -8.31 0.46
C ARG A 8 -10.90 -9.82 0.49
N HIS A 9 -12.02 -10.41 0.11
CA HIS A 9 -12.13 -11.85 0.09
C HIS A 9 -11.60 -12.42 -1.23
N SER A 10 -10.81 -13.48 -1.15
CA SER A 10 -10.58 -14.37 -2.29
C SER A 10 -11.85 -15.21 -2.50
N THR A 11 -12.00 -15.87 -3.66
CA THR A 11 -13.05 -16.89 -3.87
C THR A 11 -12.98 -18.02 -2.83
N ASP A 12 -11.84 -18.15 -2.13
CA ASP A 12 -11.66 -19.04 -1.01
C ASP A 12 -12.26 -18.50 0.30
N LYS A 13 -13.36 -19.12 0.74
CA LYS A 13 -14.03 -18.86 2.02
C LYS A 13 -13.14 -19.11 3.24
N GLN A 14 -12.11 -19.96 3.13
CA GLN A 14 -11.19 -20.25 4.24
C GLN A 14 -10.24 -19.08 4.51
N THR A 15 -9.87 -18.33 3.48
CA THR A 15 -9.00 -17.16 3.60
C THR A 15 -9.71 -16.00 4.30
N ASP A 16 -10.99 -15.78 4.01
CA ASP A 16 -11.84 -14.78 4.68
C ASP A 16 -11.95 -15.04 6.20
N ALA A 17 -12.34 -16.26 6.58
CA ALA A 17 -12.50 -16.62 8.00
C ALA A 17 -11.22 -16.40 8.82
N ARG A 18 -10.04 -16.68 8.25
CA ARG A 18 -8.74 -16.44 8.91
C ARG A 18 -8.45 -14.95 9.08
N GLN A 19 -8.73 -14.13 8.07
CA GLN A 19 -8.51 -12.68 8.14
C GLN A 19 -9.41 -12.04 9.20
N ARG A 20 -10.68 -12.42 9.24
CA ARG A 20 -11.63 -11.94 10.25
C ARG A 20 -11.23 -12.36 11.67
N HIS A 21 -10.74 -13.59 11.85
CA HIS A 21 -10.26 -14.05 13.14
C HIS A 21 -9.03 -13.26 13.62
N ALA A 22 -8.04 -13.04 12.74
CA ALA A 22 -6.83 -12.28 13.07
C ALA A 22 -7.11 -10.81 13.42
N LEU A 23 -8.22 -10.25 12.91
CA LEU A 23 -8.60 -8.86 13.11
C LEU A 23 -9.77 -8.70 14.11
N ALA A 24 -10.18 -9.78 14.78
CA ALA A 24 -11.37 -9.80 15.63
C ALA A 24 -11.35 -8.72 16.71
N ALA A 25 -10.19 -8.43 17.31
CA ALA A 25 -10.04 -7.38 18.32
C ALA A 25 -10.34 -5.97 17.77
N LEU A 26 -9.84 -5.64 16.58
CA LEU A 26 -10.10 -4.37 15.90
C LEU A 26 -11.55 -4.26 15.44
N ILE A 27 -12.13 -5.36 14.95
CA ILE A 27 -13.54 -5.38 14.57
C ILE A 27 -14.44 -5.19 15.80
N ALA A 28 -14.12 -5.87 16.91
CA ALA A 28 -14.86 -5.76 18.17
C ALA A 28 -14.75 -4.37 18.81
N SER A 29 -13.67 -3.61 18.54
CA SER A 29 -13.51 -2.24 19.03
C SER A 29 -14.36 -1.21 18.26
N GLY A 30 -15.19 -1.64 17.31
CA GLY A 30 -16.03 -0.75 16.51
C GLY A 30 -15.29 -0.07 15.37
N THR A 31 -14.09 -0.55 15.02
CA THR A 31 -13.31 -0.02 13.89
C THR A 31 -14.12 -0.16 12.60
N PRO A 32 -14.28 0.90 11.79
CA PRO A 32 -14.99 0.81 10.51
C PRO A 32 -14.38 -0.26 9.60
N VAL A 33 -15.21 -1.20 9.16
CA VAL A 33 -14.83 -2.30 8.26
C VAL A 33 -15.41 -2.04 6.87
N TYR A 34 -14.55 -2.16 5.86
CA TYR A 34 -14.93 -2.05 4.45
C TYR A 34 -14.63 -3.38 3.78
N ASP A 35 -15.64 -3.96 3.14
CA ASP A 35 -15.58 -5.30 2.59
C ASP A 35 -15.78 -5.26 1.08
N ASP A 36 -15.00 -6.04 0.35
CA ASP A 36 -15.25 -6.35 -1.05
C ASP A 36 -15.35 -7.87 -1.23
N PRO A 37 -16.46 -8.37 -1.80
CA PRO A 37 -16.64 -9.78 -2.07
C PRO A 37 -15.59 -10.28 -3.06
N ALA A 38 -15.54 -11.61 -3.24
CA ALA A 38 -14.62 -12.27 -4.16
C ALA A 38 -14.78 -11.75 -5.59
N THR A 39 -14.03 -10.70 -5.89
CA THR A 39 -13.98 -10.02 -7.17
C THR A 39 -12.80 -10.56 -7.95
N SER A 40 -12.97 -10.62 -9.28
CA SER A 40 -11.90 -11.04 -10.19
C SER A 40 -10.60 -10.33 -9.83
N SER A 41 -9.50 -11.07 -9.83
CA SER A 41 -8.15 -10.49 -9.64
C SER A 41 -7.79 -9.47 -10.71
N ARG A 42 -8.57 -9.40 -11.81
CA ARG A 42 -8.46 -8.41 -12.87
C ARG A 42 -9.19 -7.09 -12.58
N GLN A 43 -10.11 -7.06 -11.61
CA GLN A 43 -10.76 -5.82 -11.20
C GLN A 43 -9.78 -4.97 -10.39
N LEU A 44 -9.57 -3.73 -10.83
CA LEU A 44 -8.69 -2.79 -10.15
C LEU A 44 -9.24 -2.48 -8.78
N SER A 45 -8.36 -2.25 -7.79
CA SER A 45 -8.80 -1.97 -6.42
C SER A 45 -9.72 -0.74 -6.34
N LEU A 46 -9.52 0.25 -7.20
CA LEU A 46 -10.32 1.48 -7.26
C LEU A 46 -11.71 1.29 -7.87
N ASP A 47 -11.92 0.18 -8.59
CA ASP A 47 -13.24 -0.19 -9.10
C ASP A 47 -14.03 -0.99 -8.05
N ARG A 48 -13.46 -1.19 -6.86
CA ARG A 48 -14.11 -1.93 -5.78
C ARG A 48 -14.80 -1.00 -4.80
N VAL A 49 -16.01 -1.37 -4.42
CA VAL A 49 -16.93 -0.50 -3.67
C VAL A 49 -16.41 -0.27 -2.25
N GLY A 50 -15.98 -1.33 -1.56
CA GLY A 50 -15.44 -1.24 -0.21
C GLY A 50 -14.15 -0.42 -0.17
N PHE A 51 -13.23 -0.65 -1.11
CA PHE A 51 -11.98 0.09 -1.19
C PHE A 51 -12.20 1.58 -1.49
N THR A 52 -13.10 1.92 -2.42
CA THR A 52 -13.37 3.33 -2.76
C THR A 52 -14.06 4.07 -1.63
N LYS A 53 -14.95 3.40 -0.89
CA LYS A 53 -15.58 3.92 0.32
C LYS A 53 -14.54 4.21 1.42
N LEU A 54 -13.61 3.29 1.65
CA LEU A 54 -12.48 3.50 2.57
C LEU A 54 -11.71 4.78 2.21
N LEU A 55 -11.28 4.92 0.94
CA LEU A 55 -10.48 6.06 0.50
C LEU A 55 -11.24 7.38 0.66
N HIS A 56 -12.54 7.39 0.40
CA HIS A 56 -13.38 8.56 0.57
C HIS A 56 -13.49 8.96 2.04
N GLU A 57 -13.87 8.03 2.91
CA GLU A 57 -14.10 8.34 4.32
C GLU A 57 -12.79 8.60 5.09
N ALA A 58 -11.67 8.02 4.65
CA ALA A 58 -10.34 8.33 5.18
C ALA A 58 -9.82 9.70 4.71
N ALA A 59 -10.61 10.46 3.94
CA ALA A 59 -10.25 11.77 3.38
C ALA A 59 -8.90 11.73 2.63
N VAL A 60 -8.64 10.64 1.92
CA VAL A 60 -7.39 10.46 1.17
C VAL A 60 -7.35 11.48 0.04
N GLY A 61 -6.35 12.37 0.09
CA GLY A 61 -6.20 13.44 -0.89
C GLY A 61 -6.05 12.93 -2.33
N ASP A 62 -6.41 13.79 -3.29
CA ASP A 62 -6.51 13.45 -4.71
C ASP A 62 -5.19 12.94 -5.31
N THR A 63 -4.05 13.40 -4.81
CA THR A 63 -2.72 12.92 -5.22
C THR A 63 -2.54 11.42 -4.98
N ILE A 64 -2.95 10.93 -3.81
CA ILE A 64 -2.83 9.51 -3.45
C ILE A 64 -3.85 8.68 -4.25
N ARG A 65 -5.06 9.23 -4.46
CA ARG A 65 -6.10 8.60 -5.29
C ARG A 65 -5.64 8.47 -6.75
N GLN A 66 -5.06 9.50 -7.34
CA GLN A 66 -4.51 9.46 -8.69
C GLN A 66 -3.36 8.46 -8.79
N ALA A 67 -2.44 8.46 -7.84
CA ALA A 67 -1.34 7.51 -7.82
C ALA A 67 -1.76 6.03 -7.72
N LEU A 68 -2.92 5.77 -7.07
CA LEU A 68 -3.58 4.47 -7.08
C LEU A 68 -4.18 4.13 -8.46
N ILE A 69 -4.75 5.12 -9.18
CA ILE A 69 -5.33 4.95 -10.53
C ILE A 69 -4.22 4.56 -11.51
N TRP A 70 -3.10 5.26 -11.44
CA TRP A 70 -1.91 5.00 -12.27
C TRP A 70 -1.08 3.80 -11.79
N GLY A 71 -1.47 3.21 -10.65
CA GLY A 71 -0.75 2.14 -10.01
C GLY A 71 -1.15 0.75 -10.51
N ARG A 72 -0.21 0.00 -11.11
CA ARG A 72 -0.45 -1.38 -11.55
C ARG A 72 -0.33 -2.36 -10.38
N ILE A 73 -1.35 -3.17 -10.12
CA ILE A 73 -1.24 -4.30 -9.19
C ILE A 73 -0.33 -5.36 -9.84
N ILE A 74 0.79 -5.70 -9.20
CA ILE A 74 1.71 -6.74 -9.66
C ILE A 74 1.59 -7.95 -8.71
N ARG A 75 1.14 -9.09 -9.23
CA ARG A 75 1.15 -10.36 -8.49
C ARG A 75 2.58 -10.87 -8.37
N ARG A 76 3.08 -11.05 -7.14
CA ARG A 76 4.38 -11.70 -6.86
C ARG A 76 4.14 -12.85 -5.89
N GLY A 77 4.13 -14.09 -6.39
CA GLY A 77 3.95 -15.29 -5.57
C GLY A 77 2.61 -15.34 -4.81
N LYS A 78 2.63 -15.71 -3.52
CA LYS A 78 1.46 -15.69 -2.61
C LYS A 78 1.10 -14.28 -2.08
N GLY A 79 1.83 -13.23 -2.49
CA GLY A 79 1.62 -11.86 -2.02
C GLY A 79 1.06 -10.91 -3.09
N TYR A 80 0.43 -9.83 -2.62
CA TYR A 80 0.00 -8.70 -3.46
C TYR A 80 1.00 -7.55 -3.33
N SER A 81 1.60 -7.10 -4.42
CA SER A 81 2.38 -5.87 -4.46
C SER A 81 1.62 -4.84 -5.29
N ILE A 82 1.38 -3.66 -4.74
CA ILE A 82 0.79 -2.55 -5.49
C ILE A 82 1.95 -1.68 -5.96
N ARG A 83 2.13 -1.53 -7.28
CA ARG A 83 3.06 -0.55 -7.83
C ARG A 83 2.30 0.75 -7.96
N LEU A 84 2.56 1.72 -7.11
CA LEU A 84 1.93 3.03 -7.13
C LEU A 84 2.84 4.03 -7.83
N THR A 85 2.27 4.92 -8.65
CA THR A 85 3.01 6.03 -9.27
C THR A 85 2.78 7.27 -8.43
N MET A 86 3.70 7.59 -7.53
CA MET A 86 3.58 8.70 -6.58
C MET A 86 4.49 9.87 -6.99
N PRO A 87 4.17 11.14 -6.62
CA PRO A 87 5.11 12.24 -6.77
C PRO A 87 6.43 11.96 -6.04
N LEU A 88 7.54 12.47 -6.58
CA LEU A 88 8.89 12.27 -6.01
C LEU A 88 8.96 12.68 -4.53
N GLU A 89 8.29 13.77 -4.14
CA GLU A 89 8.22 14.23 -2.74
C GLU A 89 7.66 13.18 -1.79
N LEU A 90 6.65 12.42 -2.22
CA LEU A 90 6.08 11.36 -1.39
C LEU A 90 7.06 10.19 -1.26
N HIS A 91 7.84 9.90 -2.31
CA HIS A 91 8.91 8.91 -2.22
C HIS A 91 10.02 9.35 -1.25
N HIS A 92 10.37 10.64 -1.21
CA HIS A 92 11.30 11.20 -0.22
C HIS A 92 10.77 11.07 1.21
N ALA A 93 9.51 11.45 1.45
CA ALA A 93 8.89 11.33 2.77
C ALA A 93 8.86 9.86 3.26
N ALA A 94 8.52 8.92 2.38
CA ALA A 94 8.54 7.50 2.68
C ALA A 94 9.97 6.97 2.94
N LEU A 95 10.97 7.45 2.21
CA LEU A 95 12.37 7.11 2.48
C LEU A 95 12.80 7.61 3.87
N GLN A 96 12.46 8.84 4.23
CA GLN A 96 12.77 9.41 5.53
C GLN A 96 12.13 8.62 6.68
N GLN A 97 10.85 8.23 6.55
CA GLN A 97 10.15 7.41 7.56
C GLN A 97 10.74 6.00 7.70
N SER A 98 11.37 5.47 6.65
CA SER A 98 11.98 4.14 6.65
C SER A 98 13.45 4.12 7.05
N ALA A 99 14.02 5.24 7.53
CA ALA A 99 15.42 5.36 7.93
C ALA A 99 15.87 4.31 8.96
N ALA A 100 14.96 3.85 9.83
CA ALA A 100 15.23 2.78 10.79
C ALA A 100 15.67 1.46 10.11
N LEU A 101 15.26 1.21 8.86
CA LEU A 101 15.66 0.03 8.09
C LEU A 101 17.12 0.10 7.60
N ALA A 102 17.78 1.25 7.76
CA ALA A 102 19.20 1.44 7.46
C ALA A 102 20.09 1.31 8.71
N ALA A 103 19.51 1.27 9.90
CA ALA A 103 20.25 1.23 11.17
C ALA A 103 21.04 -0.07 11.34
N GLU A 104 22.08 -0.05 12.18
CA GLU A 104 22.93 -1.22 12.44
C GLU A 104 22.14 -2.43 12.97
N GLY A 105 21.05 -2.18 13.70
CA GLY A 105 20.14 -3.21 14.21
C GLY A 105 19.18 -3.83 13.18
N ALA A 106 19.05 -3.26 11.98
CA ALA A 106 18.16 -3.79 10.94
C ALA A 106 18.80 -4.99 10.22
N GLY A 107 18.01 -5.95 9.75
CA GLY A 107 18.50 -7.14 9.06
C GLY A 107 19.16 -6.82 7.69
N PRO A 108 20.00 -7.71 7.15
CA PRO A 108 20.68 -7.48 5.86
C PRO A 108 19.71 -7.22 4.69
N ALA A 109 18.54 -7.87 4.68
CA ALA A 109 17.52 -7.69 3.66
C ALA A 109 16.86 -6.30 3.73
N GLU A 110 16.62 -5.80 4.93
CA GLU A 110 16.02 -4.48 5.19
C GLU A 110 16.97 -3.37 4.75
N ARG A 111 18.24 -3.48 5.15
CA ARG A 111 19.29 -2.53 4.72
C ARG A 111 19.46 -2.52 3.19
N LYS A 112 19.38 -3.68 2.54
CA LYS A 112 19.40 -3.78 1.06
C LYS A 112 18.18 -3.11 0.44
N ALA A 113 16.98 -3.35 0.99
CA ALA A 113 15.74 -2.75 0.51
C ALA A 113 15.79 -1.22 0.61
N TYR A 114 16.22 -0.70 1.76
CA TYR A 114 16.40 0.74 1.99
C TYR A 114 17.38 1.35 0.98
N ARG A 115 18.57 0.76 0.81
CA ARG A 115 19.57 1.25 -0.14
C ARG A 115 19.06 1.27 -1.58
N VAL A 116 18.40 0.19 -2.02
CA VAL A 116 17.82 0.13 -3.38
C VAL A 116 16.74 1.19 -3.56
N TYR A 117 15.93 1.44 -2.54
CA TYR A 117 14.89 2.46 -2.60
C TYR A 117 15.49 3.88 -2.65
N ALA A 118 16.48 4.17 -1.82
CA ALA A 118 17.23 5.42 -1.83
C ALA A 118 17.86 5.70 -3.20
N THR A 119 18.57 4.73 -3.78
CA THR A 119 19.21 4.86 -5.10
C THR A 119 18.19 5.19 -6.21
N ARG A 120 17.01 4.59 -6.18
CA ARG A 120 15.95 4.85 -7.17
C ARG A 120 15.39 6.27 -7.07
N ILE A 121 15.26 6.78 -5.85
CA ILE A 121 14.80 8.16 -5.61
C ILE A 121 15.84 9.15 -6.12
N THR A 122 17.13 8.94 -5.81
CA THR A 122 18.23 9.78 -6.32
C THR A 122 18.27 9.80 -7.84
N ALA A 123 18.15 8.63 -8.50
CA ALA A 123 18.13 8.56 -9.96
C ALA A 123 16.92 9.29 -10.56
N ALA A 124 15.73 9.17 -9.94
CA ALA A 124 14.54 9.88 -10.39
C ALA A 124 14.65 11.41 -10.21
N GLN A 125 15.34 11.87 -9.17
CA GLN A 125 15.63 13.28 -8.95
C GLN A 125 16.57 13.85 -10.02
N GLN A 126 17.64 13.11 -10.37
CA GLN A 126 18.58 13.50 -11.43
C GLN A 126 17.90 13.58 -12.80
N GLN A 127 16.91 12.74 -13.07
CA GLN A 127 16.13 12.80 -14.32
C GLN A 127 15.21 14.03 -14.41
N ARG A 128 14.85 14.66 -13.27
CA ARG A 128 14.08 15.92 -13.24
C ARG A 128 14.93 17.16 -13.44
N THR A 129 16.23 17.07 -13.18
CA THR A 129 17.20 18.15 -13.41
C THR A 129 18.01 17.78 -14.64
N PRO A 130 17.52 18.03 -15.87
CA PRO A 130 18.39 17.93 -17.03
C PRO A 130 19.54 18.92 -16.83
N GLY A 131 20.74 18.51 -17.24
CA GLY A 131 21.95 19.32 -17.13
C GLY A 131 21.73 20.75 -17.61
N ASN A 132 22.32 21.68 -16.86
CA ASN A 132 22.44 23.10 -17.19
C ASN A 132 23.08 23.32 -18.57
#